data_AF-A0A1M4Z7E0-F1
#
_entry.id   AF-A0A1M4Z7E0-F1
#
_cell.length_a   1.000
_cell.length_b   1.000
_cell.length_c   1.000
_cell.angle_alpha   90.00
_cell.angle_beta   90.00
_cell.angle_gamma   90.00
#
_symmetry.space_group_name_H-M   'P 1'
#
loop_
_entity.id
_entity.type
_entity.pdbx_description
1 polymer ?
#
loop_
_entity_poly.entity_id
_entity_poly.type
_entity_poly.pdbx_seq_one_letter_code
_entity_poly.pdbx_strand_id
1 'polypeptide(L)'
;MKYLIITITLSFLLCSCNEALLENRNQSASLPEKFNFEEMKLKTITTFINTHNYTTSTLYGNENAYKAMLNSGSINNDKTLVLITWKQKDDPNWFGAKIPGSLVSIETLKTNTTFKDEHNIVYEFLPGSHSEKIIPTSDTDKRIKDILTLQPAVMP
;
A
#
# COMPACT_ATOMS: atom_id res chain seq x y z
N MET A 1 -51.34 -6.89 32.75
CA MET A 1 -51.34 -6.63 31.29
C MET A 1 -50.70 -5.28 30.96
N LYS A 2 -51.26 -4.14 31.37
CA LYS A 2 -50.69 -2.80 31.11
C LYS A 2 -49.23 -2.60 31.59
N TYR A 3 -48.92 -3.04 32.80
CA TYR A 3 -47.55 -2.93 33.36
C TYR A 3 -46.54 -3.87 32.69
N LEU A 4 -47.00 -5.02 32.16
CA LEU A 4 -46.17 -5.98 31.43
C LEU A 4 -45.78 -5.45 30.04
N ILE A 5 -46.71 -4.75 29.38
CA ILE A 5 -46.43 -4.10 28.09
C ILE A 5 -45.40 -2.99 28.31
N ILE A 6 -45.57 -2.15 29.34
CA ILE A 6 -44.65 -1.04 29.64
C ILE A 6 -43.22 -1.54 29.96
N THR A 7 -43.08 -2.65 30.69
CA THR A 7 -41.75 -3.22 30.97
C THR A 7 -41.09 -3.81 29.73
N ILE A 8 -41.85 -4.42 28.81
CA ILE A 8 -41.30 -4.95 27.56
C ILE A 8 -40.84 -3.80 26.65
N THR A 9 -41.63 -2.74 26.47
CA THR A 9 -41.24 -1.60 25.62
C THR A 9 -40.01 -0.87 26.17
N LEU A 10 -39.89 -0.74 27.49
CA LEU A 10 -38.73 -0.12 28.13
C LEU A 10 -37.46 -0.97 27.99
N SER A 11 -37.59 -2.31 28.02
CA SER A 11 -36.48 -3.23 27.79
C SER A 11 -35.98 -3.22 26.34
N PHE A 12 -36.85 -3.00 25.35
CA PHE A 12 -36.45 -2.86 23.95
C PHE A 12 -35.69 -1.55 23.68
N LEU A 13 -36.01 -0.46 24.40
CA LEU A 13 -35.32 0.83 24.27
C LEU A 13 -33.89 0.82 24.82
N LEU A 14 -33.61 -0.01 25.83
CA LEU A 14 -32.29 -0.08 26.47
C LEU A 14 -31.27 -0.97 25.72
N CYS A 15 -31.69 -1.68 24.66
CA CYS A 15 -30.81 -2.55 23.86
C CYS A 15 -30.25 -1.90 22.59
N SER A 16 -30.50 -0.60 22.36
CA SER A 16 -30.12 0.08 21.11
C SER A 16 -28.75 0.78 21.16
N CYS A 17 -27.98 0.65 22.24
CA CYS A 17 -26.58 1.09 22.26
C CYS A 17 -25.67 -0.02 21.76
N ASN A 18 -25.56 -0.15 20.44
CA ASN A 18 -24.32 -0.69 19.87
C ASN A 18 -23.33 0.48 19.82
N GLU A 19 -22.32 0.47 20.69
CA GLU A 19 -21.14 1.29 20.41
C GLU A 19 -20.62 0.85 19.05
N ALA A 20 -20.64 1.76 18.08
CA ALA A 20 -19.86 1.59 16.88
C ALA A 20 -18.40 1.64 17.33
N LEU A 21 -17.83 0.48 17.66
CA LEU A 21 -16.41 0.36 17.94
C LEU A 21 -15.69 1.07 16.79
N LEU A 22 -14.92 2.09 17.13
CA LEU A 22 -13.89 2.68 16.28
C LEU A 22 -12.79 1.64 16.08
N GLU A 23 -13.16 0.50 15.50
CA GLU A 23 -12.23 -0.50 15.04
C GLU A 23 -11.47 0.18 13.91
N ASN A 24 -10.14 0.26 14.04
CA ASN A 24 -9.31 0.74 12.96
C ASN A 24 -9.39 -0.30 11.82
N ARG A 25 -10.37 -0.13 10.93
CA ARG A 25 -10.66 -1.05 9.84
C ARG A 25 -9.50 -1.19 8.85
N ASN A 26 -8.55 -0.27 8.89
CA ASN A 26 -7.35 -0.28 8.07
C ASN A 26 -6.13 -0.86 8.79
N GLN A 27 -6.26 -1.36 10.02
CA GLN A 27 -5.15 -1.96 10.78
C GLN A 27 -4.46 -3.09 10.01
N SER A 28 -5.22 -3.88 9.25
CA SER A 28 -4.66 -4.93 8.38
C SER A 28 -3.79 -4.37 7.25
N ALA A 29 -4.09 -3.15 6.79
CA ALA A 29 -3.37 -2.46 5.72
C ALA A 29 -2.23 -1.58 6.24
N SER A 30 -2.10 -1.42 7.57
CA SER A 30 -1.05 -0.64 8.18
C SER A 30 0.33 -1.17 7.80
N LEU A 31 1.27 -0.25 7.64
CA LEU A 31 2.66 -0.58 7.44
C LEU A 31 3.35 -0.88 8.78
N PRO A 32 4.50 -1.57 8.76
CA PRO A 32 5.32 -1.74 9.96
C PRO A 32 5.67 -0.39 10.57
N GLU A 33 5.66 -0.26 11.89
CA GLU A 33 5.92 1.02 12.60
C GLU A 33 7.26 1.66 12.22
N LYS A 34 8.26 0.84 11.86
CA LYS A 34 9.58 1.30 11.44
C LYS A 34 9.61 1.88 10.01
N PHE A 35 8.56 1.68 9.22
CA PHE A 35 8.48 2.22 7.87
C PHE A 35 8.07 3.69 7.93
N ASN A 36 9.02 4.59 7.70
CA ASN A 36 8.83 6.03 7.85
C ASN A 36 8.78 6.76 6.50
N PHE A 37 7.56 7.12 6.06
CA PHE A 37 7.36 7.87 4.82
C PHE A 37 8.04 9.25 4.82
N GLU A 38 7.98 9.95 5.94
CA GLU A 38 8.44 11.34 6.07
C GLU A 38 9.96 11.43 5.95
N GLU A 39 10.68 10.53 6.63
CA GLU A 39 12.14 10.45 6.56
C GLU A 39 12.62 10.19 5.12
N MET A 40 11.92 9.30 4.41
CA MET A 40 12.21 8.97 3.01
C MET A 40 11.65 10.01 2.01
N LYS A 41 10.87 10.99 2.46
CA LYS A 41 10.21 12.04 1.64
C LYS A 41 9.40 11.47 0.47
N LEU A 42 8.70 10.37 0.73
CA LEU A 42 7.97 9.61 -0.28
C LEU A 42 6.66 10.29 -0.67
N LYS A 43 6.42 10.41 -1.98
CA LYS A 43 5.15 10.85 -2.56
C LYS A 43 4.62 9.78 -3.51
N THR A 44 3.31 9.71 -3.67
CA THR A 44 2.66 8.80 -4.63
C THR A 44 3.08 9.15 -6.05
N ILE A 45 3.53 8.15 -6.81
CA ILE A 45 3.87 8.24 -8.24
C ILE A 45 2.74 7.66 -9.08
N THR A 46 2.29 6.44 -8.75
CA THR A 46 1.20 5.77 -9.45
C THR A 46 0.59 4.67 -8.59
N THR A 47 -0.67 4.33 -8.85
CA THR A 47 -1.39 3.23 -8.20
C THR A 47 -2.06 2.38 -9.28
N PHE A 48 -2.00 1.06 -9.11
CA PHE A 48 -2.62 0.12 -10.04
C PHE A 48 -3.22 -1.08 -9.31
N ILE A 49 -4.14 -1.75 -10.00
CA ILE A 49 -4.84 -2.93 -9.50
C ILE A 49 -4.46 -4.12 -10.37
N ASN A 50 -4.06 -5.22 -9.74
CA ASN A 50 -3.93 -6.51 -10.39
C ASN A 50 -5.16 -7.36 -10.07
N THR A 51 -6.08 -7.44 -11.02
CA THR A 51 -7.36 -8.15 -10.87
C THR A 51 -7.19 -9.65 -10.78
N HIS A 52 -6.17 -10.21 -11.45
CA HIS A 52 -5.88 -11.65 -11.38
C HIS A 52 -5.42 -12.07 -9.98
N ASN A 53 -4.59 -11.24 -9.34
CA ASN A 53 -4.03 -11.54 -8.02
C ASN A 53 -4.81 -10.94 -6.86
N TYR A 54 -5.87 -10.17 -7.15
CA TYR A 54 -6.67 -9.40 -6.19
C TYR A 54 -5.78 -8.54 -5.28
N THR A 55 -4.89 -7.74 -5.89
CA THR A 55 -3.99 -6.83 -5.18
C THR A 55 -4.09 -5.40 -5.70
N THR A 56 -3.92 -4.45 -4.80
CA THR A 56 -3.67 -3.04 -5.14
C THR A 56 -2.21 -2.73 -4.81
N SER A 57 -1.52 -2.03 -5.70
CA SER A 57 -0.16 -1.60 -5.47
C SER A 57 -0.03 -0.10 -5.70
N THR A 58 0.77 0.57 -4.87
CA THR A 58 1.12 1.98 -5.04
C THR A 58 2.64 2.11 -5.08
N LEU A 59 3.13 2.74 -6.14
CA LEU A 59 4.51 3.16 -6.24
C LEU A 59 4.65 4.55 -5.64
N TYR A 60 5.55 4.67 -4.68
CA TYR A 60 5.99 5.92 -4.09
C TYR A 60 7.42 6.22 -4.53
N GLY A 61 7.80 7.49 -4.45
CA GLY A 61 9.20 7.86 -4.56
C GLY A 61 9.48 9.24 -4.01
N ASN A 62 10.75 9.50 -3.74
CA ASN A 62 11.20 10.84 -3.40
C ASN A 62 11.24 11.75 -4.64
N GLU A 63 11.42 13.05 -4.44
CA GLU A 63 11.39 14.04 -5.53
C GLU A 63 12.42 13.74 -6.63
N ASN A 64 13.61 13.26 -6.27
CA ASN A 64 14.66 12.92 -7.24
C ASN A 64 14.29 11.68 -8.06
N ALA A 65 13.68 10.68 -7.42
CA ALA A 65 13.22 9.47 -8.11
C ALA A 65 12.09 9.79 -9.08
N TYR A 66 11.11 10.58 -8.66
CA TYR A 66 10.02 11.05 -9.51
C TYR A 66 10.54 11.79 -10.75
N LYS A 67 11.48 12.74 -10.56
CA LYS A 67 12.11 13.47 -11.66
C LYS A 67 12.89 12.54 -12.60
N ALA A 68 13.59 11.54 -12.05
CA ALA A 68 14.34 10.57 -12.85
C ALA A 68 13.43 9.62 -13.65
N MET A 69 12.20 9.38 -13.18
CA MET A 69 11.19 8.62 -13.92
C MET A 69 10.57 9.44 -15.06
N LEU A 70 10.35 10.75 -14.85
CA LEU A 70 9.80 11.64 -15.89
C LEU A 70 10.82 12.01 -16.96
N ASN A 71 12.06 12.28 -16.54
CA ASN A 71 13.13 12.76 -17.39
C ASN A 71 14.37 11.90 -17.13
N SER A 72 15.05 11.44 -18.18
CA SER A 72 16.30 10.64 -18.08
C SER A 72 17.51 11.42 -17.51
N GLY A 73 17.30 12.52 -16.80
CA GLY A 73 18.33 13.43 -16.33
C GLY A 73 19.19 12.82 -15.22
N SER A 74 20.48 12.69 -15.51
CA SER A 74 21.52 12.11 -14.65
C SER A 74 22.03 13.10 -13.59
N ILE A 75 21.17 13.56 -12.69
CA ILE A 75 21.67 14.28 -11.50
C ILE A 75 22.02 13.22 -10.45
N ASN A 76 23.30 13.10 -10.10
CA ASN A 76 23.78 12.22 -9.04
C ASN A 76 23.22 12.73 -7.70
N ASN A 77 22.20 12.04 -7.20
CA ASN A 77 21.40 12.38 -6.04
C ASN A 77 20.70 11.11 -5.57
N ASP A 78 20.40 11.01 -4.28
CA ASP A 78 19.69 9.87 -3.74
C ASP A 78 18.26 9.80 -4.29
N LYS A 79 17.95 8.67 -4.91
CA LYS A 79 16.66 8.33 -5.49
C LYS A 79 16.15 7.08 -4.80
N THR A 80 14.95 7.17 -4.26
CA THR A 80 14.26 6.06 -3.61
C THR A 80 12.91 5.86 -4.27
N LEU A 81 12.64 4.64 -4.74
CA LEU A 81 11.32 4.17 -5.11
C LEU A 81 10.87 3.10 -4.12
N VAL A 82 9.60 3.10 -3.76
CA VAL A 82 9.00 2.07 -2.92
C VAL A 82 7.67 1.63 -3.52
N LEU A 83 7.60 0.37 -3.96
CA LEU A 83 6.36 -0.27 -4.38
C LEU A 83 5.77 -1.01 -3.18
N ILE A 84 4.58 -0.59 -2.75
CA ILE A 84 3.84 -1.25 -1.68
C ILE A 84 2.66 -1.98 -2.28
N THR A 85 2.48 -3.25 -1.92
CA THR A 85 1.41 -4.10 -2.43
C THR A 85 0.55 -4.61 -1.28
N TRP A 86 -0.76 -4.50 -1.41
CA TRP A 86 -1.74 -5.05 -0.49
C TRP A 86 -2.68 -6.01 -1.22
N LYS A 87 -3.22 -6.99 -0.49
CA LYS A 87 -4.43 -7.70 -0.92
C LYS A 87 -5.60 -6.72 -0.99
N GLN A 88 -6.58 -7.04 -1.81
CA GLN A 88 -7.87 -6.35 -1.82
C GLN A 88 -8.85 -7.06 -0.89
N LYS A 89 -9.68 -6.28 -0.19
CA LYS A 89 -10.85 -6.76 0.55
C LYS A 89 -12.08 -5.93 0.17
N ASP A 90 -13.26 -6.50 0.37
CA ASP A 90 -14.51 -5.77 0.19
C ASP A 90 -14.61 -4.59 1.16
N ASP A 91 -15.11 -3.46 0.66
CA ASP A 91 -15.50 -2.36 1.52
C ASP A 91 -16.83 -2.71 2.21
N PRO A 92 -16.89 -2.75 3.55
CA PRO A 92 -18.12 -3.07 4.26
C PRO A 92 -19.21 -2.00 4.10
N ASN A 93 -18.86 -0.78 3.68
CA ASN A 93 -19.79 0.33 3.57
C ASN A 93 -20.21 0.61 2.12
N TRP A 94 -19.46 0.12 1.13
CA TRP A 94 -19.77 0.34 -0.28
C TRP A 94 -19.71 -0.96 -1.07
N PHE A 95 -20.90 -1.47 -1.41
CA PHE A 95 -21.04 -2.65 -2.24
C PHE A 95 -20.29 -2.53 -3.57
N GLY A 96 -19.45 -3.52 -3.86
CA GLY A 96 -18.64 -3.57 -5.08
C GLY A 96 -17.32 -2.80 -5.00
N ALA A 97 -17.11 -1.96 -3.97
CA ALA A 97 -15.83 -1.31 -3.75
C ALA A 97 -14.81 -2.29 -3.13
N LYS A 98 -13.57 -2.19 -3.57
CA LYS A 98 -12.44 -2.96 -3.04
C LYS A 98 -11.42 -2.00 -2.43
N ILE A 99 -11.04 -2.25 -1.19
CA ILE A 99 -10.06 -1.44 -0.44
C ILE A 99 -8.81 -2.26 -0.13
N PRO A 100 -7.67 -1.60 0.18
CA PRO A 100 -6.49 -2.28 0.69
C PRO A 100 -6.82 -3.10 1.96
N GLY A 101 -6.41 -4.37 1.92
CA GLY A 101 -6.49 -5.35 3.00
C GLY A 101 -5.11 -5.60 3.57
N SER A 102 -4.72 -6.87 3.74
CA SER A 102 -3.41 -7.23 4.31
C SER A 102 -2.24 -6.78 3.43
N LEU A 103 -1.17 -6.29 4.08
CA LEU A 103 0.10 -6.01 3.41
C LEU A 103 0.70 -7.29 2.83
N VAL A 104 1.09 -7.24 1.56
CA VAL A 104 1.77 -8.33 0.84
C VAL A 104 3.27 -8.06 0.78
N SER A 105 3.70 -6.89 0.31
CA SER A 105 5.11 -6.57 0.20
C SER A 105 5.39 -5.08 0.24
N ILE A 106 6.62 -4.75 0.65
CA ILE A 106 7.27 -3.47 0.42
C ILE A 106 8.56 -3.76 -0.35
N GLU A 107 8.64 -3.26 -1.57
CA GLU A 107 9.77 -3.42 -2.49
C GLU A 107 10.44 -2.06 -2.69
N THR A 108 11.69 -1.93 -2.26
CA THR A 108 12.42 -0.66 -2.27
C THR A 108 13.57 -0.71 -3.27
N LEU A 109 13.68 0.32 -4.11
CA LEU A 109 14.83 0.56 -4.99
C LEU A 109 15.53 1.84 -4.54
N LYS A 110 16.84 1.76 -4.29
CA LYS A 110 17.69 2.91 -3.96
C LYS A 110 18.85 3.00 -4.94
N THR A 111 19.13 4.21 -5.43
CA THR A 111 20.34 4.50 -6.20
C THR A 111 20.73 5.96 -6.03
N ASN A 112 22.03 6.26 -6.17
CA ASN A 112 22.54 7.62 -6.23
C ASN A 112 22.88 8.06 -7.66
N THR A 113 22.86 7.15 -8.65
CA THR A 113 23.18 7.43 -10.06
C THR A 113 21.92 7.51 -10.91
N THR A 114 21.77 6.67 -11.93
CA THR A 114 20.64 6.63 -12.85
C THR A 114 19.93 5.29 -12.73
N PHE A 115 18.59 5.29 -12.83
CA PHE A 115 17.81 4.05 -12.88
C PHE A 115 18.07 3.22 -14.16
N LYS A 116 18.79 3.77 -15.15
CA LYS A 116 19.25 3.01 -16.33
C LYS A 116 20.41 2.06 -16.01
N ASP A 117 21.14 2.31 -14.93
CA ASP A 117 22.25 1.47 -14.50
C ASP A 117 21.79 0.54 -13.38
N GLU A 118 21.17 -0.57 -13.79
CA GLU A 118 20.54 -1.54 -12.90
C GLU A 118 21.53 -2.11 -11.87
N HIS A 119 22.82 -2.20 -12.20
CA HIS A 119 23.85 -2.73 -11.29
C HIS A 119 24.13 -1.81 -10.09
N ASN A 120 23.79 -0.52 -10.20
CA ASN A 120 23.92 0.46 -9.13
C ASN A 120 22.60 0.68 -8.36
N ILE A 121 21.63 -0.21 -8.53
CA ILE A 121 20.37 -0.19 -7.80
C ILE A 121 20.44 -1.20 -6.64
N VAL A 122 20.29 -0.70 -5.42
CA VAL A 122 20.09 -1.53 -4.25
C VAL A 122 18.60 -1.87 -4.15
N TYR A 123 18.29 -3.15 -4.18
CA TYR A 123 16.94 -3.68 -4.01
C TYR A 123 16.75 -4.30 -2.63
N GLU A 124 15.68 -3.90 -1.94
CA GLU A 124 15.28 -4.45 -0.64
C GLU A 124 13.84 -4.95 -0.73
N PHE A 125 13.60 -6.20 -0.34
CA PHE A 125 12.27 -6.79 -0.23
C PHE A 125 11.92 -7.02 1.24
N LEU A 126 10.81 -6.43 1.68
CA LEU A 126 10.23 -6.70 2.99
C LEU A 126 8.87 -7.38 2.80
N PRO A 127 8.73 -8.67 3.19
CA PRO A 127 7.44 -9.34 3.15
C PRO A 127 6.48 -8.73 4.17
N GLY A 128 5.21 -8.58 3.78
CA GLY A 128 4.13 -8.37 4.74
C GLY A 128 3.86 -9.62 5.57
N SER A 129 3.14 -9.48 6.68
CA SER A 129 2.81 -10.59 7.59
C SER A 129 2.05 -11.74 6.93
N HIS A 130 1.41 -11.49 5.79
CA HIS A 130 0.68 -12.47 4.98
C HIS A 130 1.35 -12.76 3.63
N SER A 131 2.65 -12.43 3.48
CA SER A 131 3.41 -12.81 2.29
C SER A 131 3.81 -14.28 2.38
N GLU A 132 3.33 -15.08 1.44
CA GLU A 132 3.82 -16.45 1.24
C GLU A 132 5.13 -16.48 0.44
N LYS A 133 5.57 -15.33 -0.10
CA LYS A 133 6.69 -15.26 -1.04
C LYS A 133 7.93 -14.62 -0.43
N ILE A 134 9.01 -15.38 -0.47
CA ILE A 134 10.39 -14.88 -0.48
C ILE A 134 10.77 -14.75 -1.96
N ILE A 135 11.25 -13.59 -2.40
CA ILE A 135 11.71 -13.42 -3.77
C ILE A 135 13.10 -14.05 -3.89
N PRO A 136 13.31 -15.06 -4.75
CA PRO A 136 14.64 -15.59 -5.03
C PRO A 136 15.56 -14.52 -5.61
N THR A 137 16.85 -14.55 -5.28
CA THR A 137 17.84 -13.58 -5.81
C THR A 137 17.87 -13.54 -7.34
N SER A 138 17.61 -14.67 -8.01
CA SER A 138 17.54 -14.75 -9.48
C SER A 138 16.42 -13.91 -10.10
N ASP A 139 15.39 -13.59 -9.33
CA ASP A 139 14.22 -12.84 -9.80
C ASP A 139 14.36 -11.34 -9.52
N THR A 140 15.38 -10.91 -8.77
CA THR A 140 15.62 -9.51 -8.41
C THR A 140 15.74 -8.61 -9.63
N ASP A 141 16.57 -8.96 -10.61
CA ASP A 141 16.77 -8.13 -11.81
C ASP A 141 15.47 -7.94 -12.60
N LYS A 142 14.67 -9.01 -12.68
CA LYS A 142 13.35 -8.95 -13.30
C LYS A 142 12.42 -8.02 -12.52
N ARG A 143 12.43 -8.09 -11.19
CA ARG A 143 11.60 -7.21 -10.33
C ARG A 143 12.01 -5.75 -10.42
N ILE A 144 13.32 -5.45 -10.45
CA ILE A 144 13.83 -4.10 -10.67
C ILE A 144 13.26 -3.55 -11.99
N LYS A 145 13.38 -4.31 -13.08
CA LYS A 145 12.81 -3.93 -14.38
C LYS A 145 11.31 -3.72 -14.32
N ASP A 146 10.57 -4.67 -13.76
CA ASP A 146 9.11 -4.58 -13.63
C ASP A 146 8.70 -3.27 -12.92
N ILE A 147 9.36 -2.91 -11.81
CA ILE A 147 9.07 -1.66 -11.07
C ILE A 147 9.42 -0.42 -11.90
N LEU A 148 10.57 -0.42 -12.59
CA LEU A 148 11.01 0.73 -13.41
C LEU A 148 10.16 0.94 -14.67
N THR A 149 9.39 -0.05 -15.10
CA THR A 149 8.44 0.13 -16.23
C THR A 149 7.17 0.88 -15.83
N LEU A 150 6.85 0.97 -14.54
CA LEU A 150 5.69 1.70 -14.04
C LEU A 150 5.81 3.18 -14.40
N GLN A 151 4.74 3.76 -14.93
CA GLN A 151 4.73 5.16 -15.35
C GLN A 151 4.08 6.05 -14.29
N PRO A 152 4.60 7.27 -14.05
CA PRO A 152 3.93 8.26 -13.23
C PRO A 152 2.51 8.55 -13.74
N ALA A 153 1.54 8.64 -12.82
CA ALA A 153 0.18 9.03 -13.17
C ALA A 153 0.14 10.51 -13.57
N VAL A 154 -0.52 10.81 -14.70
CA VAL A 154 -0.78 12.18 -15.14
C VAL A 154 -2.23 12.51 -14.80
N MET A 155 -2.44 13.45 -13.88
CA MET A 155 -3.79 13.93 -13.60
C MET A 155 -4.23 14.92 -14.71
N PRO A 156 -5.46 14.80 -15.21
CA PRO A 156 -6.01 15.70 -16.22
C PRO A 156 -6.23 17.14 -15.73
#